data_AF-A0A100HGL3-F1
#
_entry.id   AF-A0A100HGL3-F1
#
_cell.length_a   1.000
_cell.length_b   1.000
_cell.length_c   1.000
_cell.angle_alpha   90.00
_cell.angle_beta   90.00
_cell.angle_gamma   90.00
#
_symmetry.space_group_name_H-M   'P 1'
#
loop_
_entity.id
_entity.type
_entity.pdbx_description
1 polymer ?
#
loop_
_entity_poly.entity_id
_entity_poly.type
_entity_poly.pdbx_seq_one_letter_code
_entity_poly.pdbx_strand_id
1 'polypeptide(L)'
;MRALDTIAESIRVGYAHPTTLLNTLIEVENEGGLGAVRRVERQLNLSVQALRERQHPHSDLAQTWLNSARAYLVTNAQRRQAV
;
A
#
# COMPACT_ATOMS: atom_id res chain seq x y z
N MET A 1 -4.25 9.18 -8.78
CA MET A 1 -2.85 9.70 -8.69
C MET A 1 -2.47 10.08 -7.25
N ARG A 2 -3.42 10.62 -6.45
CA ARG A 2 -3.23 11.00 -5.03
C ARG A 2 -2.71 9.89 -4.10
N ALA A 3 -3.07 8.62 -4.32
CA ALA A 3 -2.71 7.55 -3.39
C ALA A 3 -1.20 7.29 -3.27
N LEU A 4 -0.48 7.33 -4.40
CA LEU A 4 0.98 7.16 -4.38
C LEU A 4 1.67 8.36 -3.72
N ASP A 5 1.12 9.56 -3.88
CA ASP A 5 1.62 10.77 -3.20
C ASP A 5 1.42 10.65 -1.67
N THR A 6 0.23 10.22 -1.22
CA THR A 6 -0.05 9.95 0.21
C THR A 6 0.91 8.90 0.78
N ILE A 7 1.15 7.81 0.06
CA ILE A 7 2.08 6.75 0.46
C ILE A 7 3.50 7.32 0.55
N ALA A 8 3.97 8.00 -0.50
CA ALA A 8 5.32 8.56 -0.55
C ALA A 8 5.54 9.59 0.56
N GLU A 9 4.55 10.45 0.81
CA GLU A 9 4.60 11.44 1.88
C GLU A 9 4.68 10.76 3.25
N SER A 10 3.86 9.74 3.50
CA SER A 10 3.89 9.00 4.77
C SER A 10 5.24 8.32 5.03
N ILE A 11 5.87 7.75 3.99
CA ILE A 11 7.22 7.16 4.06
C ILE A 11 8.26 8.25 4.29
N ARG A 12 8.12 9.42 3.64
CA ARG A 12 9.03 10.55 3.81
C ARG A 12 9.02 11.06 5.25
N VAL A 13 7.84 11.24 5.85
CA VAL A 13 7.68 11.74 7.23
C VAL A 13 7.85 10.64 8.28
N GLY A 14 7.84 9.37 7.88
CA GLY A 14 8.05 8.23 8.79
C GLY A 14 6.83 7.86 9.63
N TYR A 15 5.64 8.32 9.24
CA TYR A 15 4.40 8.09 9.97
C TYR A 15 3.22 7.84 9.04
N ALA A 16 2.40 6.86 9.39
CA ALA A 16 1.09 6.65 8.78
C ALA A 16 0.10 6.10 9.81
N HIS A 17 -1.05 6.77 9.97
CA HIS A 17 -2.11 6.27 10.83
C HIS A 17 -2.79 5.06 10.17
N PRO A 18 -3.20 4.01 10.92
CA PRO A 18 -3.86 2.83 10.35
C PRO A 18 -5.09 3.15 9.48
N THR A 19 -5.86 4.17 9.88
CA THR A 19 -7.01 4.64 9.09
C THR A 19 -6.60 5.23 7.75
N THR A 20 -5.47 5.96 7.68
CA THR A 20 -4.93 6.50 6.43
C THR A 20 -4.54 5.37 5.48
N LEU A 21 -3.93 4.30 6.01
CA LEU A 21 -3.59 3.11 5.23
C LEU A 21 -4.83 2.51 4.57
N LEU A 22 -5.84 2.21 5.37
CA LEU A 22 -7.05 1.56 4.90
C LEU A 22 -7.82 2.45 3.92
N ASN A 23 -8.02 3.73 4.26
CA ASN A 23 -8.75 4.68 3.40
C ASN A 23 -8.05 4.84 2.04
N THR A 24 -6.73 4.91 2.03
CA THR A 24 -5.97 5.01 0.77
C THR A 24 -6.18 3.78 -0.11
N LEU A 25 -6.20 2.57 0.48
CA LEU A 25 -6.45 1.34 -0.29
C LEU A 25 -7.88 1.24 -0.81
N ILE A 26 -8.87 1.67 -0.02
CA ILE A 26 -10.27 1.77 -0.43
C ILE A 26 -10.43 2.77 -1.58
N GLU A 27 -9.80 3.94 -1.49
CA GLU A 27 -9.83 4.95 -2.55
C GLU A 27 -9.23 4.41 -3.85
N VAL A 28 -8.08 3.73 -3.79
CA VAL A 28 -7.46 3.08 -4.95
C VAL A 28 -8.39 2.04 -5.57
N GLU A 29 -9.06 1.23 -4.75
CA GLU A 29 -10.06 0.27 -5.25
C GLU A 29 -11.25 0.99 -5.89
N ASN A 30 -11.77 2.05 -5.29
CA ASN A 30 -12.90 2.79 -5.84
C ASN A 30 -12.55 3.44 -7.19
N GLU A 31 -11.32 3.92 -7.36
CA GLU A 31 -10.86 4.54 -8.61
C GLU A 31 -10.62 3.54 -9.76
N GLY A 32 -10.23 2.29 -9.46
CA GLY A 32 -9.77 1.37 -10.52
C GLY A 32 -9.90 -0.12 -10.21
N GLY A 33 -10.76 -0.47 -9.26
CA GLY A 33 -10.99 -1.82 -8.75
C GLY A 33 -9.77 -2.43 -8.06
N LEU A 34 -9.88 -3.71 -7.68
CA LEU A 34 -8.77 -4.49 -7.11
C LEU A 34 -7.54 -4.57 -8.03
N GLY A 35 -7.72 -4.37 -9.34
CA GLY A 35 -6.61 -4.26 -10.30
C GLY A 35 -5.70 -3.06 -10.03
N ALA A 36 -6.26 -1.94 -9.58
CA ALA A 36 -5.48 -0.78 -9.16
C ALA A 36 -4.71 -1.05 -7.85
N VAL A 37 -5.34 -1.71 -6.88
CA VAL A 37 -4.67 -2.11 -5.62
C VAL A 37 -3.50 -3.04 -5.90
N ARG A 38 -3.64 -4.00 -6.84
CA ARG A 38 -2.54 -4.87 -7.29
C ARG A 38 -1.39 -4.09 -7.95
N ARG A 39 -1.66 -2.99 -8.66
CA ARG A 39 -0.60 -2.15 -9.23
C ARG A 39 0.18 -1.43 -8.13
N VAL A 40 -0.53 -0.90 -7.12
CA VAL A 40 0.08 -0.28 -5.95
C VAL A 40 0.94 -1.28 -5.16
N GLU A 41 0.44 -2.49 -4.93
CA GLU A 41 1.21 -3.57 -4.26
C GLU A 41 2.53 -3.85 -4.99
N ARG A 42 2.51 -4.00 -6.32
CA ARG A 42 3.73 -4.23 -7.10
C ARG A 42 4.71 -3.06 -7.00
N GLN A 43 4.21 -1.82 -7.03
CA GLN A 43 5.06 -0.65 -6.92
C GLN A 43 5.67 -0.51 -5.52
N LEU A 44 4.91 -0.83 -4.48
CA LEU A 44 5.40 -0.90 -3.10
C LEU A 44 6.48 -1.97 -2.96
N ASN A 45 6.32 -3.14 -3.59
CA ASN A 45 7.32 -4.20 -3.57
C ASN A 45 8.67 -3.74 -4.15
N LEU A 46 8.65 -3.04 -5.30
CA LEU A 46 9.85 -2.44 -5.87
C LEU A 46 10.44 -1.36 -4.97
N SER A 47 9.58 -0.49 -4.42
CA SER A 47 10.00 0.63 -3.58
C SER A 47 10.65 0.17 -2.28
N VAL A 48 10.11 -0.88 -1.64
CA VAL A 48 10.68 -1.47 -0.42
C VAL A 48 12.11 -1.96 -0.66
N GLN A 49 12.37 -2.64 -1.78
CA GLN A 49 13.72 -3.11 -2.10
C GLN A 49 14.68 -1.93 -2.30
N ALA A 50 14.30 -0.95 -3.11
CA ALA A 50 15.11 0.24 -3.35
C ALA A 50 15.40 1.04 -2.06
N LEU A 51 14.42 1.15 -1.15
CA LEU A 51 14.59 1.83 0.13
C LEU A 51 15.54 1.05 1.06
N ARG A 52 15.48 -0.28 1.06
CA ARG A 52 16.40 -1.13 1.85
C ARG A 52 17.83 -1.06 1.35
N GLU A 53 18.04 -1.15 0.04
CA GLU A 53 19.37 -1.01 -0.58
C GLU A 53 20.04 0.31 -0.22
N ARG A 54 19.24 1.38 -0.12
CA ARG A 54 19.69 2.72 0.29
C ARG A 54 19.74 2.94 1.80
N GLN A 55 19.41 1.92 2.60
CA GLN A 55 19.30 2.00 4.06
C GLN A 55 18.42 3.17 4.52
N HIS A 56 17.30 3.40 3.81
CA HIS A 56 16.39 4.49 4.13
C HIS A 56 15.77 4.27 5.52
N PRO A 57 15.72 5.29 6.39
CA PRO A 57 15.31 5.16 7.79
C PRO A 57 13.88 4.64 7.97
N HIS A 58 13.01 4.86 6.98
CA HIS A 58 11.60 4.46 7.03
C HIS A 58 11.26 3.29 6.09
N SER A 59 12.23 2.44 5.77
CA SER A 59 12.00 1.24 4.94
C SER A 59 10.98 0.27 5.57
N ASP A 60 10.89 0.22 6.90
CA ASP A 60 9.88 -0.57 7.62
C ASP A 60 8.45 -0.05 7.43
N LEU A 61 8.28 1.28 7.29
CA LEU A 61 6.97 1.86 7.00
C LEU A 61 6.53 1.54 5.57
N ALA A 62 7.46 1.56 4.61
CA ALA A 62 7.18 1.09 3.25
C ALA A 62 6.80 -0.40 3.24
N GLN A 63 7.45 -1.22 4.06
CA GLN A 63 7.09 -2.63 4.24
C GLN A 63 5.71 -2.80 4.87
N THR A 64 5.33 -1.91 5.80
CA THR A 64 3.99 -1.90 6.41
C THR A 64 2.91 -1.59 5.38
N TRP A 65 3.14 -0.62 4.50
CA TRP A 65 2.26 -0.36 3.36
C TRP A 65 2.12 -1.57 2.44
N LEU A 66 3.24 -2.23 2.10
CA LEU A 66 3.24 -3.43 1.26
C LEU A 66 2.42 -4.57 1.89
N ASN A 67 2.62 -4.83 3.18
CA ASN A 67 1.89 -5.85 3.92
C ASN A 67 0.40 -5.53 3.99
N SER A 68 0.04 -4.26 4.19
CA SER A 68 -1.34 -3.81 4.25
C SER A 68 -2.06 -3.98 2.91
N ALA A 69 -1.40 -3.62 1.80
CA ALA A 69 -1.93 -3.83 0.45
C ALA A 69 -2.18 -5.33 0.16
N ARG A 70 -1.24 -6.20 0.58
CA ARG A 70 -1.40 -7.66 0.46
C ARG A 70 -2.56 -8.20 1.30
N ALA A 71 -2.65 -7.78 2.57
CA ALA A 71 -3.73 -8.19 3.45
C ALA A 71 -5.10 -7.76 2.87
N TYR A 72 -5.21 -6.51 2.39
CA TYR A 72 -6.42 -5.99 1.76
C TYR A 72 -6.85 -6.82 0.54
N LEU A 73 -5.90 -7.20 -0.32
CA LEU A 73 -6.17 -8.05 -1.48
C LEU A 73 -6.64 -9.45 -1.09
N VAL A 74 -6.04 -10.06 -0.06
CA VAL A 74 -6.44 -11.38 0.44
C VAL A 74 -7.86 -11.34 1.01
N THR A 75 -8.15 -10.37 1.88
CA THR A 75 -9.48 -10.21 2.48
C THR A 75 -10.57 -10.01 1.42
N ASN A 76 -10.31 -9.21 0.39
CA ASN A 76 -11.27 -9.01 -0.69
C ASN A 76 -11.41 -10.22 -1.61
N ALA A 77 -10.35 -11.00 -1.82
CA ALA A 77 -10.42 -12.26 -2.55
C ALA A 77 -11.31 -13.27 -1.83
N GLN A 78 -11.15 -13.40 -0.50
CA GLN A 78 -12.01 -14.25 0.34
C GLN A 78 -13.48 -13.80 0.28
N ARG A 79 -13.74 -12.48 0.35
CA ARG A 79 -15.09 -11.93 0.26
C ARG A 79 -15.80 -12.29 -1.04
N ARG A 80 -15.08 -12.28 -2.18
CA ARG A 80 -15.64 -12.64 -3.49
C ARG A 80 -15.92 -14.13 -3.67
N GLN A 81 -15.25 -15.00 -2.92
CA GLN A 81 -15.50 -16.45 -2.96
C GLN A 81 -16.71 -16.86 -2.11
N ALA A 82 -17.13 -16.01 -1.17
CA ALA A 82 -18.26 -16.24 -0.28
C ALA A 82 -19.60 -15.74 -0.83
N VAL A 83 -19.62 -15.16 -2.03
CA VAL A 83 -20.81 -14.65 -2.76
C VAL A 83 -21.01 -15.49 -4.01
#